data_AF-A0A8H3FXX6-F1
#
_entry.id   AF-A0A8H3FXX6-F1
#
_cell.length_a   1.000
_cell.length_b   1.000
_cell.length_c   1.000
_cell.angle_alpha   90.00
_cell.angle_beta   90.00
_cell.angle_gamma   90.00
#
_symmetry.space_group_name_H-M   'P 1'
#
loop_
_entity.id
_entity.type
_entity.pdbx_description
1 polymer ?
#
loop_
_entity_poly.entity_id
_entity_poly.type
_entity_poly.pdbx_seq_one_letter_code
_entity_poly.pdbx_strand_id
1 'polypeptide(L)'
;MPTDSCWTMVDSRESLEAMLDEFAICSKGPPDLFVDLEGDNLGRSGTLSILQILLLPKPHVYLIDCLKLRADAFEARNSKGTNLKDILESSEIKKAIFDVRNDSAALYHQYAKCIEFDLALTPTERLHCLELKQQGRRLYEPSLGGSYAVFGERPLKEEVMKYCVQDVCILPVAWNTYSKKMSSIWRQRVLAETVRRIQETKSLNYDGKGRHMAEAPTSFMSRAHLARGIVGQEHVLKDADIGQCLRIMSGEGIADTQKLKSQGSNLSWQVDFQSLIDSFDNQKLE
;
A
#
# COMPACT_ATOMS: atom_id res chain seq x y z
N MET A 1 2.84 -17.31 -8.44
CA MET A 1 2.60 -16.65 -7.15
C MET A 1 3.29 -17.50 -6.12
N PRO A 2 3.99 -16.93 -5.13
CA PRO A 2 4.43 -17.72 -3.99
C PRO A 2 3.17 -18.11 -3.21
N THR A 3 2.56 -19.22 -3.63
CA THR A 3 1.39 -19.85 -3.03
C THR A 3 1.68 -20.37 -1.62
N ASP A 4 2.96 -20.38 -1.23
CA ASP A 4 3.49 -20.70 0.09
C ASP A 4 4.41 -19.58 0.59
N SER A 5 3.98 -18.32 0.52
CA SER A 5 4.74 -17.24 1.14
C SER A 5 4.80 -17.50 2.65
N CYS A 6 6.00 -17.80 3.15
CA CYS A 6 6.24 -17.90 4.57
C CYS A 6 5.94 -16.54 5.20
N TRP A 7 5.21 -16.55 6.32
CA TRP A 7 4.88 -15.32 7.01
C TRP A 7 5.23 -15.41 8.49
N THR A 8 5.47 -14.25 9.10
CA THR A 8 5.79 -14.13 10.52
C THR A 8 4.92 -13.04 11.12
N MET A 9 4.26 -13.37 12.23
CA MET A 9 3.65 -12.37 13.10
C MET A 9 4.76 -11.65 13.87
N VAL A 10 4.79 -10.33 13.76
CA VAL A 10 5.74 -9.43 14.43
C VAL A 10 4.96 -8.69 15.51
N ASP A 11 5.01 -9.23 16.71
CA ASP A 11 4.16 -8.82 17.83
C ASP A 11 4.92 -8.68 19.16
N SER A 12 6.25 -8.71 19.07
CA SER A 12 7.19 -8.48 20.17
C SER A 12 8.38 -7.65 19.69
N ARG A 13 9.12 -7.05 20.62
CA ARG A 13 10.32 -6.30 20.28
C ARG A 13 11.37 -7.18 19.59
N GLU A 14 11.55 -8.41 20.06
CA GLU A 14 12.52 -9.36 19.51
C GLU A 14 12.19 -9.73 18.05
N SER A 15 10.92 -10.01 17.77
CA SER A 15 10.47 -10.31 16.40
C SER A 15 10.58 -9.07 15.48
N LEU A 16 10.34 -7.88 16.02
CA LEU A 16 10.50 -6.61 15.30
C LEU A 16 11.95 -6.33 14.95
N GLU A 17 12.87 -6.45 15.91
CA GLU A 17 14.30 -6.27 15.69
C GLU A 17 14.84 -7.28 14.67
N ALA A 18 14.43 -8.55 14.77
CA ALA A 18 14.81 -9.58 13.80
C ALA A 18 14.31 -9.27 12.38
N MET A 19 13.08 -8.76 12.24
CA MET A 19 12.57 -8.29 10.95
C MET A 19 13.40 -7.11 10.40
N LEU A 20 13.71 -6.13 11.25
CA LEU A 20 14.49 -4.95 10.83
C LEU A 20 15.89 -5.32 10.33
N ASP A 21 16.52 -6.33 10.92
CA ASP A 21 17.82 -6.84 10.47
C ASP A 21 17.75 -7.45 9.07
N GLU A 22 16.64 -8.10 8.71
CA GLU A 22 16.41 -8.67 7.38
C GLU A 22 16.25 -7.59 6.30
N PHE A 23 15.74 -6.41 6.63
CA PHE A 23 15.60 -5.32 5.67
C PHE A 23 16.93 -4.72 5.19
N ALA A 24 18.05 -5.10 5.81
CA ALA A 24 19.38 -4.76 5.31
C ALA A 24 19.68 -5.33 3.91
N ILE A 25 18.91 -6.32 3.43
CA ILE A 25 19.05 -6.88 2.08
C ILE A 25 18.49 -5.99 0.97
N CYS A 26 17.72 -4.95 1.32
CA CYS A 26 17.07 -4.09 0.34
C CYS A 26 18.09 -3.40 -0.56
N SER A 27 17.83 -3.45 -1.86
CA SER A 27 18.67 -2.90 -2.92
C SER A 27 18.23 -1.48 -3.31
N LYS A 28 19.02 -0.84 -4.19
CA LYS A 28 18.67 0.43 -4.84
C LYS A 28 17.81 0.26 -6.09
N GLY A 29 17.40 -0.97 -6.41
CA GLY A 29 16.76 -1.36 -7.66
C GLY A 29 15.24 -1.17 -7.66
N PRO A 30 14.44 -2.14 -8.17
CA PRO A 30 12.99 -2.09 -8.03
C PRO A 30 12.56 -2.15 -6.55
N PRO A 31 11.29 -1.92 -6.23
CA PRO A 31 10.79 -2.09 -4.86
C PRO A 31 11.07 -3.48 -4.32
N ASP A 32 11.77 -3.53 -3.18
CA ASP A 32 12.02 -4.76 -2.42
C ASP A 32 11.01 -4.92 -1.27
N LEU A 33 10.32 -3.85 -0.88
CA LEU A 33 9.26 -3.88 0.13
C LEU A 33 7.90 -3.60 -0.50
N PHE A 34 6.93 -4.48 -0.27
CA PHE A 34 5.54 -4.28 -0.67
C PHE A 34 4.68 -4.18 0.58
N VAL A 35 3.99 -3.06 0.73
CA VAL A 35 3.35 -2.67 1.99
C VAL A 35 1.86 -2.50 1.79
N ASP A 36 1.09 -2.99 2.75
CA ASP A 36 -0.33 -2.69 2.89
C ASP A 36 -0.65 -2.39 4.38
N LEU A 37 -1.84 -1.84 4.64
CA LEU A 37 -2.29 -1.43 5.97
C LEU A 37 -3.74 -1.87 6.21
N GLU A 38 -4.00 -2.42 7.40
CA GLU A 38 -5.37 -2.74 7.82
C GLU A 38 -5.69 -2.14 9.19
N GLY A 39 -6.92 -1.65 9.34
CA GLY A 39 -7.36 -0.95 10.54
C GLY A 39 -8.78 -0.41 10.41
N ASP A 40 -9.21 0.36 11.40
CA ASP A 40 -10.52 1.02 11.37
C ASP A 40 -10.35 2.52 11.11
N ASN A 41 -11.07 3.03 10.13
CA ASN A 41 -11.07 4.44 9.77
C ASN A 41 -9.65 5.05 9.52
N LEU A 42 -8.75 4.30 8.87
CA LEU A 42 -7.34 4.67 8.66
C LEU A 42 -7.15 6.15 8.31
N GLY A 43 -6.26 6.82 9.03
CA GLY A 43 -6.02 8.26 8.94
C GLY A 43 -5.81 8.89 10.32
N ARG A 44 -5.89 10.23 10.41
CA ARG A 44 -5.59 10.99 11.65
C ARG A 44 -6.48 10.64 12.84
N SER A 45 -7.68 10.13 12.58
CA SER A 45 -8.68 9.78 13.60
C SER A 45 -9.03 8.29 13.58
N GLY A 46 -8.19 7.47 12.95
CA GLY A 46 -8.38 6.03 12.81
C GLY A 46 -7.45 5.24 13.70
N THR A 47 -7.53 3.92 13.55
CA THR A 47 -6.64 2.96 14.18
C THR A 47 -5.90 2.20 13.09
N LEU A 48 -4.58 2.04 13.23
CA LEU A 48 -3.82 1.08 12.45
C LEU A 48 -3.71 -0.20 13.27
N SER A 49 -4.25 -1.30 12.75
CA SER A 49 -4.28 -2.57 13.47
C SER A 49 -3.15 -3.49 13.07
N ILE A 50 -2.91 -3.63 11.75
CA ILE A 50 -1.88 -4.49 11.18
C ILE A 50 -1.19 -3.75 10.04
N LEU A 51 0.14 -3.81 10.00
CA LEU A 51 0.95 -3.40 8.87
C LEU A 51 1.54 -4.65 8.20
N GLN A 52 1.31 -4.83 6.91
CA GLN A 52 1.84 -5.97 6.17
C GLN A 52 3.06 -5.54 5.35
N ILE A 53 4.16 -6.30 5.39
CA ILE A 53 5.32 -6.08 4.53
C ILE A 53 5.74 -7.40 3.90
N LEU A 54 5.63 -7.50 2.57
CA LEU A 54 6.35 -8.52 1.82
C LEU A 54 7.76 -7.99 1.52
N LEU A 55 8.77 -8.77 1.87
CA LEU A 55 10.17 -8.57 1.51
C LEU A 55 10.50 -9.34 0.23
N LEU A 56 11.29 -8.74 -0.66
CA LEU A 56 12.00 -9.36 -1.77
C LEU A 56 13.49 -8.98 -1.67
N PRO A 57 14.43 -9.78 -2.23
CA PRO A 57 14.23 -11.04 -2.96
C PRO A 57 13.94 -12.26 -2.08
N LYS A 58 13.86 -12.10 -0.76
CA LYS A 58 13.46 -13.16 0.19
C LYS A 58 11.93 -13.14 0.38
N PRO A 59 11.13 -13.92 -0.38
CA PRO A 59 9.66 -13.80 -0.42
C PRO A 59 9.03 -14.23 0.92
N HIS A 60 9.01 -13.30 1.86
CA HIS A 60 8.55 -13.49 3.22
C HIS A 60 7.66 -12.32 3.63
N VAL A 61 6.51 -12.63 4.23
CA VAL A 61 5.55 -11.62 4.68
C VAL A 61 5.67 -11.42 6.19
N TYR A 62 5.82 -10.17 6.62
CA TYR A 62 5.76 -9.78 8.01
C TYR A 62 4.41 -9.13 8.27
N LEU A 63 3.65 -9.69 9.22
CA LEU A 63 2.41 -9.11 9.72
C LEU A 63 2.74 -8.43 11.05
N ILE A 64 2.83 -7.11 11.06
CA ILE A 64 3.23 -6.34 12.24
C ILE A 64 1.98 -5.97 13.03
N ASP A 65 1.88 -6.47 14.26
CA ASP A 65 0.78 -6.20 15.18
C ASP A 65 0.97 -4.84 15.85
N CYS A 66 0.47 -3.79 15.18
CA CYS A 66 0.59 -2.42 15.65
C CYS A 66 -0.19 -2.17 16.96
N LEU A 67 -1.25 -2.94 17.25
CA LEU A 67 -1.99 -2.80 18.51
C LEU A 67 -1.22 -3.38 19.69
N LYS A 68 -0.53 -4.50 19.49
CA LYS A 68 0.29 -5.13 20.54
C LYS A 68 1.60 -4.39 20.76
N LEU A 69 2.27 -3.99 19.69
CA LEU A 69 3.54 -3.23 19.75
C LEU A 69 3.34 -1.75 20.12
N ARG A 70 2.20 -1.14 19.73
CA ARG A 70 1.93 0.29 19.94
C ARG A 70 3.07 1.15 19.39
N ALA A 71 3.52 2.17 20.15
CA ALA A 71 4.62 3.05 19.78
C ALA A 71 5.91 2.29 19.41
N ASP A 72 6.18 1.14 20.05
CA ASP A 72 7.38 0.33 19.74
C ASP A 72 7.40 -0.13 18.28
N ALA A 73 6.24 -0.29 17.61
CA ALA A 73 6.18 -0.66 16.20
C ALA A 73 6.99 0.30 15.29
N PHE A 74 7.12 1.57 15.70
CA PHE A 74 7.82 2.61 14.94
C PHE A 74 9.03 3.18 15.67
N GLU A 75 9.08 3.09 17.00
CA GLU A 75 10.13 3.70 17.82
C GLU A 75 11.24 2.72 18.19
N ALA A 76 10.94 1.44 18.38
CA ALA A 76 11.93 0.45 18.78
C ALA A 76 12.99 0.28 17.69
N ARG A 77 14.25 0.27 18.13
CA ARG A 77 15.42 0.21 17.26
C ARG A 77 16.11 -1.14 17.40
N ASN A 78 16.59 -1.70 16.29
CA ASN A 78 17.49 -2.84 16.32
C ASN A 78 18.90 -2.45 16.83
N SER A 79 19.79 -3.44 16.91
CA SER A 79 21.19 -3.26 17.34
C SER A 79 22.00 -2.24 16.52
N LYS A 80 21.58 -1.95 15.28
CA LYS A 80 22.19 -0.95 14.41
C LYS A 80 21.62 0.46 14.59
N GLY A 81 20.66 0.61 15.50
CA GLY A 81 19.99 1.87 15.76
C GLY A 81 18.92 2.23 14.72
N THR A 82 18.46 1.29 13.89
CA THR A 82 17.42 1.50 12.87
C THR A 82 16.06 1.08 13.41
N ASN A 83 15.02 1.89 13.20
CA ASN A 83 13.63 1.50 13.45
C ASN A 83 12.80 1.40 12.15
N LEU A 84 11.56 0.95 12.25
CA LEU A 84 10.68 0.80 11.08
C LEU A 84 10.38 2.14 10.39
N LYS A 85 10.28 3.23 11.16
CA LYS A 85 10.08 4.57 10.61
C LYS A 85 11.24 4.98 9.70
N ASP A 86 12.48 4.75 10.13
CA ASP A 86 13.68 5.04 9.34
C ASP A 86 13.66 4.29 7.99
N ILE A 87 13.21 3.02 7.98
CA ILE A 87 13.06 2.21 6.76
C ILE A 87 11.96 2.78 5.84
N LEU A 88 10.78 3.06 6.39
CA LEU A 88 9.63 3.54 5.63
C LEU A 88 9.85 4.97 5.10
N GLU A 89 10.61 5.81 5.80
CA GLU A 89 10.97 7.17 5.38
C GLU A 89 12.23 7.23 4.50
N SER A 90 13.00 6.14 4.40
CA SER A 90 14.21 6.09 3.58
C SER A 90 13.94 6.34 2.09
N SER A 91 14.71 7.23 1.48
CA SER A 91 14.72 7.45 0.02
C SER A 91 15.58 6.44 -0.73
N GLU A 92 16.43 5.68 -0.04
CA GLU A 92 17.29 4.67 -0.69
C GLU A 92 16.56 3.33 -0.83
N ILE A 93 15.71 2.99 0.14
CA ILE A 93 14.91 1.77 0.12
C ILE A 93 13.67 2.06 -0.73
N LYS A 94 13.48 1.30 -1.81
CA LYS A 94 12.30 1.41 -2.68
C LYS A 94 11.19 0.53 -2.12
N LYS A 95 9.99 1.11 -2.03
CA LYS A 95 8.78 0.45 -1.50
C LYS A 95 7.64 0.66 -2.46
N ALA A 96 6.79 -0.34 -2.62
CA ALA A 96 5.50 -0.22 -3.28
C ALA A 96 4.43 -0.36 -2.20
N ILE A 97 3.67 0.71 -1.97
CA ILE A 97 2.59 0.71 -1.00
C ILE A 97 1.29 0.63 -1.77
N PHE A 98 0.44 -0.32 -1.46
CA PHE A 98 -0.88 -0.38 -2.05
C PHE A 98 -1.87 0.34 -1.13
N ASP A 99 -2.50 1.38 -1.68
CA ASP A 99 -3.78 1.94 -1.24
C ASP A 99 -3.96 2.32 0.25
N VAL A 100 -3.31 3.41 0.69
CA VAL A 100 -3.57 4.04 2.01
C VAL A 100 -4.91 4.81 2.12
N ARG A 101 -5.90 4.53 1.27
CA ARG A 101 -7.15 5.32 1.14
C ARG A 101 -8.36 4.48 1.56
N ASN A 102 -9.25 5.07 2.34
CA ASN A 102 -10.27 4.39 3.14
C ASN A 102 -11.62 4.16 2.40
N ASP A 103 -11.63 3.79 1.12
CA ASP A 103 -12.90 3.54 0.37
C ASP A 103 -13.02 2.09 -0.12
N SER A 104 -13.25 1.18 0.83
CA SER A 104 -13.17 -0.28 0.70
C SER A 104 -14.06 -0.90 -0.38
N ALA A 105 -15.20 -0.31 -0.76
CA ALA A 105 -16.10 -0.92 -1.74
C ALA A 105 -15.65 -0.66 -3.19
N ALA A 106 -15.40 0.61 -3.54
CA ALA A 106 -14.94 0.97 -4.89
C ALA A 106 -13.54 0.41 -5.16
N LEU A 107 -12.67 0.43 -4.14
CA LEU A 107 -11.30 -0.07 -4.22
C LEU A 107 -11.26 -1.59 -4.36
N TYR A 108 -12.10 -2.33 -3.62
CA TYR A 108 -12.24 -3.78 -3.81
C TYR A 108 -12.62 -4.14 -5.24
N HIS A 109 -13.62 -3.48 -5.81
CA HIS A 109 -14.06 -3.75 -7.18
C HIS A 109 -12.97 -3.46 -8.21
N GLN A 110 -12.18 -2.42 -7.99
CA GLN A 110 -11.06 -2.09 -8.89
C GLN A 110 -9.90 -3.07 -8.72
N TYR A 111 -9.60 -3.54 -7.50
CA TYR A 111 -8.55 -4.53 -7.24
C TYR A 111 -8.89 -5.92 -7.77
N ALA A 112 -10.13 -6.37 -7.56
CA ALA A 112 -10.64 -7.61 -8.13
C ALA A 112 -10.54 -7.58 -9.67
N LYS A 113 -10.85 -6.45 -10.31
CA LYS A 113 -10.67 -6.28 -11.76
C LYS A 113 -9.21 -6.40 -12.21
N CYS A 114 -8.24 -5.89 -11.44
CA CYS A 114 -6.82 -6.14 -11.75
C CYS A 114 -6.53 -7.62 -11.83
N ILE A 115 -6.89 -8.35 -10.76
CA ILE A 115 -6.66 -9.78 -10.65
C ILE A 115 -7.36 -10.51 -11.81
N GLU A 116 -8.60 -10.10 -12.13
CA GLU A 116 -9.45 -10.74 -13.12
C GLU A 116 -9.05 -10.45 -14.57
N PHE A 117 -8.49 -9.29 -14.89
CA PHE A 117 -8.26 -8.87 -16.29
C PHE A 117 -6.83 -8.46 -16.61
N ASP A 118 -6.09 -7.89 -15.66
CA ASP A 118 -4.84 -7.20 -15.96
C ASP A 118 -3.60 -7.99 -15.57
N LEU A 119 -3.67 -8.73 -14.46
CA LEU A 119 -2.54 -9.46 -13.93
C LEU A 119 -2.25 -10.72 -14.75
N ALA A 120 -0.96 -10.93 -15.01
CA ALA A 120 -0.44 -12.09 -15.72
C ALA A 120 -0.40 -13.32 -14.79
N LEU A 121 -1.58 -13.78 -14.39
CA LEU A 121 -1.82 -14.95 -13.55
C LEU A 121 -2.28 -16.13 -14.39
N THR A 122 -1.86 -17.34 -14.03
CA THR A 122 -2.49 -18.56 -14.51
C THR A 122 -3.96 -18.62 -14.07
N PRO A 123 -4.83 -19.38 -14.76
CA PRO A 123 -6.23 -19.52 -14.35
C PRO A 123 -6.40 -19.97 -12.91
N THR A 124 -5.56 -20.90 -12.44
CA THR A 124 -5.59 -21.40 -11.05
C THR A 124 -5.22 -20.33 -10.04
N GLU A 125 -4.14 -19.58 -10.27
CA GLU A 125 -3.73 -18.48 -9.39
C GLU A 125 -4.80 -17.38 -9.34
N ARG A 126 -5.39 -17.05 -10.50
CA ARG A 126 -6.45 -16.04 -10.61
C ARG A 126 -7.67 -16.44 -9.78
N LEU A 127 -8.16 -17.67 -9.96
CA LEU A 127 -9.30 -18.20 -9.22
C LEU A 127 -9.02 -18.17 -7.71
N HIS A 128 -7.85 -18.65 -7.31
CA HIS A 128 -7.45 -18.69 -5.91
C HIS A 128 -7.37 -17.29 -5.28
N CYS A 129 -6.75 -16.31 -5.97
CA CYS A 129 -6.66 -14.94 -5.50
C CYS A 129 -8.04 -14.30 -5.35
N LEU A 130 -8.93 -14.48 -6.34
CA LEU A 130 -10.29 -13.95 -6.29
C LEU A 130 -11.11 -14.57 -5.16
N GLU A 131 -10.96 -15.88 -4.94
CA GLU A 131 -11.65 -16.60 -3.87
C GLU A 131 -11.17 -16.13 -2.49
N LEU A 132 -9.86 -16.09 -2.23
CA LEU A 132 -9.31 -15.59 -0.98
C LEU A 132 -9.71 -14.13 -0.72
N LYS A 133 -9.64 -13.28 -1.75
CA LYS A 133 -10.03 -11.88 -1.62
C LYS A 133 -11.54 -11.75 -1.31
N GLN A 134 -12.39 -12.59 -1.91
CA GLN A 134 -13.82 -12.64 -1.59
C GLN A 134 -14.09 -13.15 -0.16
N GLN A 135 -13.39 -14.20 0.26
CA GLN A 135 -13.52 -14.75 1.61
C GLN A 135 -13.10 -13.73 2.66
N GLY A 136 -11.92 -13.11 2.51
CA GLY A 136 -11.44 -12.08 3.42
C GLY A 136 -12.34 -10.84 3.46
N ARG A 137 -12.89 -10.40 2.31
CA ARG A 137 -13.86 -9.31 2.28
C ARG A 137 -15.07 -9.57 3.18
N ARG A 138 -15.61 -10.79 3.21
CA ARG A 138 -16.75 -11.14 4.08
C ARG A 138 -16.45 -10.97 5.57
N LEU A 139 -15.16 -10.98 5.96
CA LEU A 139 -14.76 -10.83 7.36
C LEU A 139 -14.90 -9.39 7.85
N TYR A 140 -14.58 -8.40 7.01
CA TYR A 140 -14.55 -7.00 7.42
C TYR A 140 -15.65 -6.11 6.82
N GLU A 141 -16.23 -6.49 5.67
CA GLU A 141 -17.21 -5.67 4.95
C GLU A 141 -18.61 -5.75 5.62
N PRO A 142 -19.14 -4.66 6.17
CA PRO A 142 -20.44 -4.67 6.86
C PRO A 142 -21.61 -5.08 5.97
N SER A 143 -21.57 -4.71 4.69
CA SER A 143 -22.61 -5.09 3.72
C SER A 143 -22.66 -6.60 3.44
N LEU A 144 -21.63 -7.35 3.82
CA LEU A 144 -21.55 -8.81 3.71
C LEU A 144 -21.65 -9.52 5.07
N GLY A 145 -21.97 -8.79 6.14
CA GLY A 145 -22.07 -9.32 7.51
C GLY A 145 -20.76 -9.32 8.30
N GLY A 146 -19.70 -8.73 7.76
CA GLY A 146 -18.41 -8.54 8.43
C GLY A 146 -18.34 -7.26 9.26
N SER A 147 -17.17 -6.98 9.83
CA SER A 147 -16.90 -5.71 10.54
C SER A 147 -15.42 -5.37 10.51
N TYR A 148 -15.07 -4.09 10.27
CA TYR A 148 -13.68 -3.61 10.36
C TYR A 148 -13.05 -3.84 11.74
N ALA A 149 -13.88 -4.00 12.78
CA ALA A 149 -13.43 -4.38 14.11
C ALA A 149 -12.65 -5.72 14.12
N VAL A 150 -12.85 -6.59 13.12
CA VAL A 150 -12.15 -7.89 13.01
C VAL A 150 -10.62 -7.72 12.99
N PHE A 151 -10.10 -6.61 12.48
CA PHE A 151 -8.66 -6.33 12.49
C PHE A 151 -8.14 -5.98 13.90
N GLY A 152 -9.01 -5.55 14.81
CA GLY A 152 -8.69 -5.26 16.20
C GLY A 152 -8.80 -6.46 17.16
N GLU A 153 -9.39 -7.58 16.72
CA GLU A 153 -9.56 -8.77 17.56
C GLU A 153 -8.22 -9.47 17.82
N ARG A 154 -8.01 -9.97 19.05
CA ARG A 154 -6.82 -10.75 19.42
C ARG A 154 -7.19 -12.05 20.18
N PRO A 155 -6.55 -13.20 19.87
CA PRO A 155 -5.57 -13.39 18.79
C PRO A 155 -6.20 -13.18 17.40
N LEU A 156 -5.40 -12.69 16.45
CA LEU A 156 -5.90 -12.41 15.10
C LEU A 156 -6.31 -13.73 14.45
N LYS A 157 -7.51 -13.78 13.87
CA LYS A 157 -8.04 -14.98 13.22
C LYS A 157 -7.16 -15.39 12.04
N GLU A 158 -6.99 -16.70 11.83
CA GLU A 158 -6.16 -17.24 10.76
C GLU A 158 -6.62 -16.79 9.37
N GLU A 159 -7.93 -16.68 9.16
CA GLU A 159 -8.53 -16.22 7.92
C GLU A 159 -8.19 -14.75 7.63
N VAL A 160 -8.12 -13.91 8.67
CA VAL A 160 -7.70 -12.51 8.54
C VAL A 160 -6.21 -12.43 8.21
N MET A 161 -5.37 -13.24 8.86
CA MET A 161 -3.94 -13.32 8.55
C MET A 161 -3.70 -13.74 7.09
N LYS A 162 -4.41 -14.78 6.61
CA LYS A 162 -4.33 -15.25 5.22
C LYS A 162 -4.74 -14.16 4.22
N TYR A 163 -5.79 -13.41 4.53
CA TYR A 163 -6.21 -12.26 3.73
C TYR A 163 -5.12 -11.18 3.68
N CYS A 164 -4.58 -10.77 4.83
CA CYS A 164 -3.49 -9.79 4.93
C CYS A 164 -2.23 -10.21 4.15
N VAL A 165 -1.85 -11.48 4.23
CA VAL A 165 -0.70 -12.03 3.48
C VAL A 165 -0.94 -11.95 1.98
N GLN A 166 -2.12 -12.37 1.52
CA GLN A 166 -2.47 -12.36 0.10
C GLN A 166 -2.44 -10.95 -0.50
N ASP A 167 -2.79 -9.93 0.28
CA ASP A 167 -2.87 -8.55 -0.19
C ASP A 167 -1.52 -7.96 -0.58
N VAL A 168 -0.44 -8.29 0.12
CA VAL A 168 0.92 -7.91 -0.28
C VAL A 168 1.55 -8.87 -1.30
N CYS A 169 1.17 -10.14 -1.29
CA CYS A 169 1.73 -11.16 -2.21
C CYS A 169 1.43 -10.91 -3.70
N ILE A 170 0.33 -10.24 -4.01
CA ILE A 170 -0.05 -9.94 -5.39
C ILE A 170 0.57 -8.64 -5.91
N LEU A 171 1.07 -7.77 -5.01
CA LEU A 171 1.62 -6.46 -5.38
C LEU A 171 2.86 -6.53 -6.27
N PRO A 172 3.82 -7.46 -6.11
CA PRO A 172 4.94 -7.57 -7.05
C PRO A 172 4.48 -7.88 -8.48
N VAL A 173 3.44 -8.69 -8.63
CA VAL A 173 2.90 -9.04 -9.95
C VAL A 173 2.18 -7.84 -10.55
N ALA A 174 1.39 -7.13 -9.75
CA ALA A 174 0.76 -5.89 -10.17
C ALA A 174 1.80 -4.84 -10.58
N TRP A 175 2.80 -4.60 -9.73
CA TRP A 175 3.90 -3.70 -9.99
C TRP A 175 4.63 -4.03 -11.29
N ASN A 176 5.00 -5.30 -11.50
CA ASN A 176 5.69 -5.74 -12.71
C ASN A 176 4.80 -5.60 -13.96
N THR A 177 3.50 -5.89 -13.86
CA THR A 177 2.54 -5.72 -14.97
C THR A 177 2.44 -4.26 -15.38
N TYR A 178 2.25 -3.36 -14.41
CA TYR A 178 1.98 -1.95 -14.70
C TYR A 178 3.25 -1.15 -15.01
N SER A 179 4.37 -1.41 -14.32
CA SER A 179 5.65 -0.72 -14.58
C SER A 179 6.15 -0.96 -16.00
N LYS A 180 5.90 -2.14 -16.57
CA LYS A 180 6.22 -2.49 -17.97
C LYS A 180 5.34 -1.77 -19.00
N LYS A 181 4.07 -1.52 -18.66
CA LYS A 181 3.14 -0.78 -19.54
C LYS A 181 3.35 0.75 -19.47
N MET A 182 4.16 1.23 -18.53
CA MET A 182 4.29 2.66 -18.22
C MET A 182 5.44 3.33 -18.96
N SER A 183 5.12 4.31 -19.80
CA SER A 183 6.12 5.22 -20.38
C SER A 183 6.71 6.14 -19.31
N SER A 184 7.86 6.75 -19.61
CA SER A 184 8.51 7.73 -18.73
C SER A 184 7.61 8.92 -18.39
N ILE A 185 6.81 9.39 -19.36
CA ILE A 185 5.84 10.48 -19.18
C ILE A 185 4.75 10.07 -18.19
N TRP A 186 4.22 8.84 -18.30
CA TRP A 186 3.21 8.34 -17.37
C TRP A 186 3.76 8.18 -15.96
N ARG A 187 5.00 7.68 -15.81
CA ARG A 187 5.66 7.61 -14.50
C ARG A 187 5.79 8.99 -13.85
N GLN A 188 6.19 10.01 -14.62
CA GLN A 188 6.28 11.39 -14.11
C GLN A 188 4.91 11.95 -13.68
N ARG A 189 3.86 11.68 -14.46
CA ARG A 189 2.49 12.08 -14.11
C ARG A 189 2.04 11.42 -12.81
N VAL A 190 2.17 10.10 -12.72
CA VAL A 190 1.82 9.32 -11.52
C VAL A 190 2.57 9.83 -10.29
N LEU A 191 3.87 10.11 -10.44
CA LEU A 191 4.67 10.71 -9.39
C LEU A 191 4.13 12.08 -8.97
N ALA A 192 3.87 12.99 -9.90
CA ALA A 192 3.36 14.32 -9.60
C ALA A 192 2.01 14.28 -8.89
N GLU A 193 1.10 13.42 -9.32
CA GLU A 193 -0.20 13.23 -8.68
C GLU A 193 -0.07 12.63 -7.28
N THR A 194 0.85 11.69 -7.10
CA THR A 194 1.18 11.13 -5.78
C THR A 194 1.61 12.23 -4.82
N VAL A 195 2.54 13.10 -5.26
CA VAL A 195 3.00 14.25 -4.47
C VAL A 195 1.81 15.16 -4.11
N ARG A 196 0.96 15.48 -5.09
CA ARG A 196 -0.22 16.34 -4.89
C ARG A 196 -1.16 15.76 -3.84
N ARG A 197 -1.54 14.48 -3.96
CA ARG A 197 -2.44 13.83 -3.00
C ARG A 197 -1.86 13.76 -1.60
N ILE A 198 -0.55 13.54 -1.46
CA ILE A 198 0.12 13.55 -0.15
C ILE A 198 0.12 14.95 0.47
N GLN A 199 0.24 16.01 -0.33
CA GLN A 199 0.09 17.37 0.18
C GLN A 199 -1.34 17.65 0.64
N GLU A 200 -2.34 17.12 -0.06
CA GLU A 200 -3.75 17.25 0.31
C GLU A 200 -4.05 16.63 1.67
N THR A 201 -3.40 15.52 2.05
CA THR A 201 -3.58 14.90 3.39
C THR A 201 -3.16 15.80 4.54
N LYS A 202 -2.32 16.83 4.28
CA LYS A 202 -1.88 17.80 5.29
C LYS A 202 -2.91 18.90 5.54
N SER A 203 -3.89 19.07 4.65
CA SER A 203 -4.96 20.05 4.79
C SER A 203 -5.88 19.75 5.98
N LEU A 204 -6.37 20.81 6.65
CA LEU A 204 -7.38 20.71 7.72
C LEU A 204 -8.71 20.16 7.22
N ASN A 205 -9.02 20.35 5.93
CA ASN A 205 -10.27 19.92 5.31
C ASN A 205 -10.10 18.64 4.47
N TYR A 206 -9.06 17.85 4.75
CA TYR A 206 -8.83 16.62 4.01
C TYR A 206 -9.95 15.61 4.24
N ASP A 207 -10.63 15.19 3.17
CA ASP A 207 -11.62 14.13 3.16
C ASP A 207 -11.05 12.87 2.51
N GLY A 208 -10.59 11.93 3.34
CA GLY A 208 -10.05 10.65 2.89
C GLY A 208 -11.11 9.64 2.41
N LYS A 209 -12.41 9.98 2.41
CA LYS A 209 -13.53 9.06 2.19
C LYS A 209 -14.37 9.37 0.95
N GLY A 210 -14.05 10.41 0.19
CA GLY A 210 -14.81 10.79 -0.99
C GLY A 210 -14.45 9.94 -2.23
N ARG A 211 -15.40 9.81 -3.18
CA ARG A 211 -15.18 9.10 -4.47
C ARG A 211 -13.95 9.59 -5.25
N HIS A 212 -13.62 10.87 -5.11
CA HIS A 212 -12.42 11.48 -5.70
C HIS A 212 -11.11 10.81 -5.25
N MET A 213 -11.12 10.11 -4.11
CA MET A 213 -10.01 9.30 -3.63
C MET A 213 -9.84 8.00 -4.41
N ALA A 214 -10.93 7.38 -4.88
CA ALA A 214 -10.93 6.13 -5.64
C ALA A 214 -10.70 6.32 -7.15
N GLU A 215 -10.93 7.53 -7.67
CA GLU A 215 -10.84 7.85 -9.09
C GLU A 215 -9.45 8.37 -9.51
N ALA A 216 -9.07 8.12 -10.77
CA ALA A 216 -7.92 8.74 -11.37
C ALA A 216 -8.18 10.25 -11.60
N PRO A 217 -7.15 11.11 -11.61
CA PRO A 217 -7.31 12.52 -11.90
C PRO A 217 -7.96 12.73 -13.25
N THR A 218 -8.86 13.70 -13.34
CA THR A 218 -9.49 14.08 -14.61
C THR A 218 -8.46 14.52 -15.66
N SER A 219 -7.34 15.10 -15.23
CA SER A 219 -6.21 15.47 -16.10
C SER A 219 -5.49 14.28 -16.74
N PHE A 220 -5.70 13.06 -16.24
CA PHE A 220 -5.12 11.84 -16.80
C PHE A 220 -6.02 11.22 -17.86
N MET A 221 -7.31 11.56 -17.87
CA MET A 221 -8.22 11.16 -18.95
C MET A 221 -7.89 11.98 -20.21
N SER A 222 -7.58 11.30 -21.32
CA SER A 222 -7.28 12.01 -22.57
C SER A 222 -8.56 12.65 -23.16
N ARG A 223 -8.43 13.78 -23.87
CA ARG A 223 -9.56 14.37 -24.61
C ARG A 223 -10.18 13.40 -25.64
N ALA A 224 -9.43 12.40 -26.10
CA ALA A 224 -9.91 11.34 -26.98
C ALA A 224 -10.84 10.31 -26.27
N HIS A 225 -10.86 10.27 -24.93
CA HIS A 225 -11.79 9.43 -24.17
C HIS A 225 -13.21 10.01 -24.09
N LEU A 226 -13.38 11.33 -24.28
CA LEU A 226 -14.69 11.98 -24.33
C LEU A 226 -15.38 11.89 -25.69
N ALA A 227 -14.64 11.58 -26.76
CA ALA A 227 -15.15 11.52 -28.13
C ALA A 227 -14.51 10.33 -28.86
N ARG A 228 -15.27 9.26 -29.09
CA ARG A 228 -14.79 8.04 -29.77
C ARG A 228 -14.17 8.35 -31.14
N GLY A 229 -13.01 7.74 -31.43
CA GLY A 229 -12.62 7.33 -32.78
C GLY A 229 -11.20 7.69 -33.26
N ILE A 230 -10.26 6.72 -33.14
CA ILE A 230 -9.07 6.41 -33.99
C ILE A 230 -8.00 7.56 -34.16
N VAL A 231 -6.66 7.43 -34.27
CA VAL A 231 -5.66 6.42 -34.68
C VAL A 231 -4.33 6.80 -34.00
N GLY A 232 -3.51 5.83 -33.60
CA GLY A 232 -2.08 6.05 -33.29
C GLY A 232 -1.54 5.10 -32.24
N GLN A 233 -0.70 4.15 -32.65
CA GLN A 233 -0.04 3.18 -31.77
C GLN A 233 1.00 3.85 -30.86
N GLU A 234 0.56 4.39 -29.73
CA GLU A 234 1.26 4.22 -28.47
C GLU A 234 0.40 3.23 -27.65
N HIS A 235 0.99 2.35 -26.84
CA HIS A 235 0.21 1.54 -25.91
C HIS A 235 -0.43 2.47 -24.86
N VAL A 236 -1.58 3.04 -25.19
CA VAL A 236 -2.33 3.94 -24.32
C VAL A 236 -2.86 3.11 -23.14
N LEU A 237 -2.30 3.34 -21.95
CA LEU A 237 -2.88 2.86 -20.70
C LEU A 237 -4.36 3.28 -20.65
N LYS A 238 -5.28 2.36 -20.38
CA LYS A 238 -6.69 2.71 -20.18
C LYS A 238 -6.82 3.48 -18.87
N ASP A 239 -7.89 4.25 -18.69
CA ASP A 239 -8.14 5.00 -17.45
C ASP A 239 -8.13 4.10 -16.20
N ALA A 240 -8.62 2.85 -16.34
CA ALA A 240 -8.52 1.82 -15.32
C ALA A 240 -7.06 1.41 -15.01
N ASP A 241 -6.22 1.23 -16.04
CA ASP A 241 -4.79 0.94 -15.86
C ASP A 241 -4.09 2.10 -15.15
N ILE A 242 -4.43 3.35 -15.49
CA ILE A 242 -3.83 4.55 -14.92
C ILE A 242 -4.15 4.70 -13.42
N GLY A 243 -5.40 4.46 -13.02
CA GLY A 243 -5.80 4.46 -11.60
C GLY A 243 -5.05 3.41 -10.78
N GLN A 244 -4.76 2.24 -11.38
CA GLN A 244 -3.99 1.17 -10.74
C GLN A 244 -2.49 1.48 -10.70
N CYS A 245 -1.95 2.05 -11.77
CA CYS A 245 -0.58 2.56 -11.82
C CYS A 245 -0.36 3.63 -10.74
N LEU A 246 -1.31 4.55 -10.57
CA LEU A 246 -1.29 5.56 -9.51
C LEU A 246 -1.20 4.94 -8.12
N ARG A 247 -2.00 3.90 -7.85
CA ARG A 247 -2.00 3.18 -6.56
C ARG A 247 -0.69 2.50 -6.24
N ILE A 248 -0.12 1.81 -7.23
CA ILE A 248 1.04 0.95 -7.02
C ILE A 248 2.33 1.76 -7.00
N MET A 249 2.42 2.77 -7.87
CA MET A 249 3.62 3.58 -8.03
C MET A 249 3.63 4.83 -7.15
N SER A 250 2.52 5.18 -6.49
CA SER A 250 2.54 6.19 -5.44
C SER A 250 3.48 5.83 -4.28
N GLY A 251 3.76 4.53 -4.07
CA GLY A 251 4.82 4.09 -3.16
C GLY A 251 6.24 4.31 -3.71
N GLU A 252 6.46 4.15 -5.02
CA GLU A 252 7.79 4.36 -5.64
C GLU A 252 8.25 5.81 -5.55
N GLY A 253 7.29 6.74 -5.57
CA GLY A 253 7.56 8.17 -5.50
C GLY A 253 8.23 8.64 -4.22
N ILE A 254 8.20 7.84 -3.14
CA ILE A 254 8.89 8.17 -1.88
C ILE A 254 10.39 8.36 -2.10
N ALA A 255 10.97 7.68 -3.09
CA ALA A 255 12.40 7.68 -3.33
C ALA A 255 12.86 8.58 -4.50
N ASP A 256 12.00 8.89 -5.48
CA ASP A 256 12.35 9.71 -6.66
C ASP A 256 12.14 11.23 -6.46
N THR A 257 11.60 11.64 -5.32
CA THR A 257 11.27 13.04 -5.02
C THR A 257 12.47 13.92 -4.70
N GLN A 258 13.66 13.36 -4.44
CA GLN A 258 14.88 14.17 -4.35
C GLN A 258 15.27 14.79 -5.69
N LYS A 259 14.88 14.19 -6.84
CA LYS A 259 15.10 14.80 -8.16
C LYS A 259 14.25 16.06 -8.37
N LEU A 260 13.19 16.26 -7.57
CA LEU A 260 12.39 17.49 -7.55
C LEU A 260 12.89 18.52 -6.51
N LYS A 261 13.71 18.11 -5.52
CA LYS A 261 14.38 19.05 -4.60
C LYS A 261 15.36 19.98 -5.32
N SER A 262 15.98 19.54 -6.42
CA SER A 262 16.82 20.41 -7.26
C SER A 262 16.02 21.50 -8.00
N GLN A 263 14.69 21.45 -7.98
CA GLN A 263 13.79 22.51 -8.46
C GLN A 263 13.29 23.44 -7.34
N GLY A 264 13.93 23.43 -6.16
CA GLY A 264 13.76 24.47 -5.14
C GLY A 264 12.59 24.28 -4.17
N SER A 265 11.87 23.15 -4.21
CA SER A 265 10.83 22.85 -3.22
C SER A 265 11.42 22.12 -2.01
N ASN A 266 11.41 22.78 -0.85
CA ASN A 266 11.84 22.25 0.45
C ASN A 266 10.79 21.26 1.01
N LEU A 267 10.55 20.15 0.30
CA LEU A 267 9.52 19.16 0.63
C LEU A 267 10.15 18.00 1.41
N SER A 268 9.93 17.95 2.73
CA SER A 268 10.18 16.75 3.53
C SER A 268 8.98 15.80 3.43
N TRP A 269 9.29 14.55 3.13
CA TRP A 269 8.38 13.44 2.83
C TRP A 269 8.01 12.63 4.06
N GLN A 270 7.74 13.28 5.19
CA GLN A 270 7.11 12.59 6.29
C GLN A 270 5.66 12.30 5.87
N VAL A 271 5.38 11.04 5.51
CA VAL A 271 4.12 10.42 5.94
C VAL A 271 4.02 10.79 7.41
N ASP A 272 2.88 11.31 7.85
CA ASP A 272 2.72 11.75 9.23
C ASP A 272 2.58 10.51 10.15
N PHE A 273 3.62 9.68 10.16
CA PHE A 273 3.81 8.60 11.11
C PHE A 273 3.76 9.14 12.52
N GLN A 274 4.11 10.43 12.73
CA GLN A 274 3.95 11.05 14.03
C GLN A 274 2.46 11.12 14.43
N SER A 275 1.57 11.63 13.58
CA SER A 275 0.12 11.56 13.86
C SER A 275 -0.40 10.13 14.08
N LEU A 276 0.17 9.14 13.39
CA LEU A 276 -0.19 7.74 13.60
C LEU A 276 0.35 7.20 14.94
N ILE A 277 1.59 7.51 15.30
CA ILE A 277 2.21 7.21 16.61
C ILE A 277 1.41 7.89 17.73
N ASP A 278 1.09 9.17 17.57
CA ASP A 278 0.29 9.97 18.49
C ASP A 278 -1.12 9.38 18.66
N SER A 279 -1.69 8.77 17.61
CA SER A 279 -2.98 8.07 17.71
C SER A 279 -2.92 6.81 18.59
N PHE A 280 -1.79 6.09 18.61
CA PHE A 280 -1.58 4.96 19.52
C PHE A 280 -1.39 5.42 20.97
N ASP A 281 -0.74 6.55 21.19
CA ASP A 281 -0.55 7.12 22.53
C ASP A 281 -1.84 7.69 23.12
N ASN A 282 -2.73 8.24 22.30
CA ASN A 282 -4.04 8.73 22.74
C ASN A 282 -5.03 7.62 23.14
N GLN A 283 -4.77 6.36 22.79
CA GLN A 283 -5.51 5.20 23.31
C GLN A 283 -5.14 4.85 24.77
N LYS A 284 -4.30 5.66 25.45
CA LYS A 284 -3.99 5.53 26.89
C LYS A 284 -5.08 6.06 27.83
N LEU A 285 -6.23 6.52 27.33
CA LEU A 285 -7.31 7.07 28.14
C LEU A 285 -8.64 6.40 27.81
N GLU A 286 -8.83 5.16 28.25
CA GLU A 286 -10.09 4.58 28.71
C GLU A 286 -9.84 3.29 29.51
#